data_AF-A0A7C4G1Q9-F1
#
_entry.id   AF-A0A7C4G1Q9-F1
#
_cell.length_a   1.000
_cell.length_b   1.000
_cell.length_c   1.000
_cell.angle_alpha   90.00
_cell.angle_beta   90.00
_cell.angle_gamma   90.00
#
_symmetry.space_group_name_H-M   'P 1'
#
loop_
_entity.id
_entity.type
_entity.pdbx_description
1 polymer ?
#
loop_
_entity_poly.entity_id
_entity_poly.type
_entity_poly.pdbx_seq_one_letter_code
_entity_poly.pdbx_strand_id
1 'polypeptide(L)' 'MTVLQGSFSLGFGAVFEASLLNSLPPGSYVCVPRQTKHFALYGVGTVVQVNGIAPFKSIYVNPAEDLGDRIPRTT' A
#
# COMPACT_ATOMS: atom_id res chain seq x y z
N MET A 1 4.13 1.88 8.25
CA MET A 1 4.03 2.73 7.05
C MET A 1 3.49 4.09 7.49
N THR A 2 4.09 5.16 6.99
CA THR A 2 3.70 6.55 7.31
C THR A 2 3.32 7.28 6.04
N VAL A 3 2.24 8.06 6.06
CA VAL A 3 1.84 8.93 4.95
C VAL A 3 2.58 10.26 5.10
N LEU A 4 3.43 10.61 4.13
CA LEU A 4 4.21 11.84 4.15
C LEU A 4 3.51 12.98 3.38
N GLN A 5 2.82 12.65 2.29
CA GLN A 5 2.15 13.63 1.44
C GLN A 5 0.98 12.99 0.67
N GLY A 6 -0.04 13.78 0.33
CA GLY A 6 -1.12 13.39 -0.59
C GLY A 6 -2.31 12.71 0.09
N SER A 7 -3.07 11.94 -0.71
CA SER A 7 -4.24 11.20 -0.26
C SER A 7 -3.97 9.70 -0.34
N PHE A 8 -4.04 9.04 0.81
CA PHE A 8 -3.83 7.61 0.91
C PHE A 8 -4.96 6.99 1.74
N SER A 9 -5.52 5.89 1.27
CA SER A 9 -6.52 5.12 2.00
C SER A 9 -6.15 3.65 2.00
N LEU A 10 -6.41 2.97 3.12
CA LEU A 10 -6.09 1.55 3.29
C LEU A 10 -7.33 0.77 3.70
N GLY A 11 -7.56 -0.36 3.04
CA GLY A 11 -8.53 -1.37 3.44
C GLY A 11 -7.84 -2.72 3.69
N PHE A 12 -8.51 -3.59 4.44
CA PHE A 12 -8.03 -4.93 4.75
C PHE A 12 -8.95 -5.96 4.10
N GLY A 13 -8.36 -6.97 3.47
CA GLY A 13 -9.10 -7.95 2.67
C GLY A 13 -8.30 -8.45 1.47
N ALA A 14 -8.83 -9.50 0.84
CA ALA A 14 -8.22 -10.12 -0.33
C ALA A 14 -8.63 -9.46 -1.66
N VAL A 15 -9.76 -8.75 -1.66
CA VAL A 15 -10.39 -8.12 -2.82
C VAL A 15 -10.60 -6.66 -2.49
N PHE A 16 -10.43 -5.78 -3.48
CA PHE A 16 -10.66 -4.36 -3.33
C PHE A 16 -12.14 -4.07 -3.06
N GLU A 17 -12.42 -3.38 -1.96
CA GLU A 17 -13.77 -2.96 -1.58
C GLU A 17 -13.73 -1.52 -1.07
N ALA A 18 -14.23 -0.58 -1.87
CA ALA A 18 -14.11 0.86 -1.59
C ALA A 18 -14.74 1.27 -0.25
N SER A 19 -15.78 0.57 0.20
CA SER A 19 -16.48 0.83 1.47
C SER A 19 -15.66 0.47 2.71
N LEU A 20 -14.60 -0.34 2.57
CA LEU A 20 -13.71 -0.72 3.67
C LEU A 20 -12.44 0.15 3.75
N LEU A 21 -12.33 1.15 2.88
CA LEU A 21 -11.21 2.08 2.88
C LEU A 21 -11.27 3.02 4.09
N ASN A 22 -10.17 3.07 4.83
CA ASN A 22 -9.94 4.08 5.86
C ASN A 22 -9.02 5.15 5.30
N SER A 23 -9.45 6.41 5.30
CA SER A 23 -8.64 7.54 4.88
C SER A 23 -7.52 7.81 5.88
N LEU A 24 -6.29 7.91 5.38
CA LEU A 24 -5.07 8.13 6.15
C LEU A 24 -4.44 9.46 5.68
N PRO A 25 -4.78 10.60 6.32
CA PRO A 25 -4.18 11.89 5.96
C PRO A 25 -2.66 11.92 6.19
N PRO A 26 -1.93 12.90 5.63
CA PRO A 26 -0.51 13.10 5.93
C PRO A 26 -0.24 13.15 7.44
N GLY A 27 0.82 12.46 7.87
CA GLY A 27 1.15 12.24 9.28
C GLY A 27 0.54 10.96 9.88
N SER A 28 -0.43 10.32 9.23
CA SER A 28 -0.95 9.04 9.68
C SER A 28 0.10 7.93 9.62
N TYR A 29 0.06 7.07 10.64
CA TYR A 29 0.85 5.84 10.71
C TYR A 29 -0.07 4.64 10.74
N VAL A 30 0.31 3.59 10.00
CA VAL A 30 -0.35 2.29 10.05
C VAL A 30 0.68 1.17 10.13
N CYS A 31 0.40 0.21 11.00
CA CYS A 31 1.11 -1.06 11.08
C CYS A 31 0.31 -2.11 10.31
N VAL A 32 0.90 -2.69 9.26
CA VAL A 32 0.31 -3.82 8.54
C VAL A 32 1.07 -5.07 8.99
N PRO A 33 0.43 -5.98 9.76
CA PRO A 33 1.09 -7.19 10.21
C PRO A 33 1.52 -8.09 9.05
N ARG A 34 2.46 -9.00 9.36
CA ARG A 34 2.90 -10.03 8.41
C ARG A 34 1.70 -10.85 7.93
N GLN A 35 1.71 -11.21 6.63
CA GLN A 35 0.67 -12.03 5.98
C GLN A 35 -0.74 -11.41 6.00
N THR A 36 -0.86 -10.13 6.32
CA THR A 36 -2.14 -9.42 6.23
C THR A 36 -2.40 -8.97 4.79
N LYS A 37 -3.50 -9.47 4.21
CA LYS A 37 -4.01 -9.01 2.91
C LYS A 37 -4.63 -7.62 3.08
N HIS A 38 -4.23 -6.71 2.22
CA HIS A 38 -4.66 -5.32 2.24
C HIS A 38 -4.70 -4.78 0.82
N PHE A 39 -5.45 -3.70 0.63
CA PHE A 39 -5.50 -2.97 -0.62
C PHE A 39 -5.43 -1.47 -0.31
N ALA A 40 -4.87 -0.71 -1.26
CA ALA A 40 -4.66 0.72 -1.10
C ALA A 40 -5.29 1.48 -2.26
N LEU A 41 -5.80 2.67 -1.96
CA LEU A 41 -6.17 3.67 -2.95
C LEU A 41 -5.35 4.93 -2.67
N TYR A 42 -4.76 5.51 -3.70
CA TYR A 42 -3.93 6.71 -3.57
C TYR A 42 -4.15 7.68 -4.72
N GLY A 43 -4.02 8.97 -4.43
CA GLY A 43 -4.05 10.04 -5.42
C GLY A 43 -2.68 10.30 -6.06
N VAL A 44 -2.68 11.09 -7.14
CA VAL A 44 -1.45 11.60 -7.76
C VAL A 44 -0.66 12.43 -6.76
N GLY A 45 0.67 12.23 -6.71
CA GLY A 45 1.55 12.96 -5.79
C GLY A 45 1.56 12.43 -4.35
N THR A 46 0.99 11.24 -4.11
CA THR A 46 1.04 10.60 -2.79
C THR A 46 2.43 10.04 -2.50
N VAL A 47 2.97 10.34 -1.32
CA VAL A 47 4.26 9.85 -0.84
C VAL A 47 4.04 9.10 0.47
N VAL A 48 4.47 7.84 0.51
CA VAL A 48 4.42 6.99 1.71
C VAL A 48 5.82 6.46 2.03
N GLN A 49 6.13 6.37 3.32
CA GLN A 49 7.31 5.70 3.81
C GLN A 49 6.94 4.30 4.31
N VAL A 50 7.57 3.28 3.74
CA VAL A 50 7.44 1.89 4.21
C VAL A 50 8.69 1.52 4.99
N ASN A 51 8.50 1.03 6.22
CA ASN A 51 9.56 0.54 7.08
C ASN A 51 9.10 -0.76 7.74
N GLY A 52 10.05 -1.67 7.98
CA GLY A 52 9.80 -2.98 8.57
C GLY A 52 11.08 -3.78 8.72
N ILE A 53 10.97 -4.94 9.34
CA ILE A 53 12.06 -5.91 9.49
C ILE A 53 11.81 -7.04 8.49
N ALA A 54 12.88 -7.52 7.85
CA ALA A 54 12.91 -8.48 6.73
C ALA A 54 12.68 -7.83 5.34
N PRO A 55 12.95 -8.56 4.23
CA PRO A 55 12.83 -8.00 2.88
C PRO A 55 11.43 -7.50 2.59
N PHE A 56 11.34 -6.28 2.05
CA PHE A 56 10.08 -5.77 1.53
C PHE A 56 9.79 -6.44 0.18
N LYS A 57 8.64 -7.10 0.07
CA LYS A 57 8.16 -7.71 -1.17
C LYS A 57 6.66 -7.45 -1.32
N SER A 58 6.26 -6.90 -2.47
CA SER A 58 4.86 -6.85 -2.88
C SER A 58 4.44 -8.22 -3.39
N ILE A 59 3.45 -8.84 -2.76
CA ILE A 59 2.88 -10.11 -3.20
C ILE A 59 1.42 -9.83 -3.54
N TYR A 60 1.11 -9.84 -4.83
CA TYR A 60 -0.26 -9.66 -5.30
C TYR A 60 -1.10 -10.90 -4.96
N VAL A 61 -2.30 -10.68 -4.44
CA VAL A 61 -3.24 -11.77 -4.11
C VAL A 61 -3.70 -12.47 -5.39
N ASN A 62 -3.97 -11.69 -6.44
CA ASN A 62 -4.19 -12.16 -7.79
C ASN A 62 -2.90 -11.97 -8.61
N PRO A 63 -2.21 -13.05 -9.01
CA PRO A 63 -0.96 -12.95 -9.78
C PRO A 63 -1.10 -12.22 -11.11
N ALA A 64 -2.31 -12.16 -11.69
CA ALA A 64 -2.55 -11.43 -12.94
C ALA A 64 -2.40 -9.90 -12.79
N GLU A 65 -2.43 -9.39 -11.56
CA GLU A 65 -2.26 -7.97 -11.23
C GLU A 65 -0.80 -7.59 -10.96
N ASP A 66 0.09 -8.59 -10.88
CA ASP A 66 1.52 -8.34 -10.73
C ASP A 66 2.10 -7.83 -12.06
N LEU A 67 2.36 -6.53 -12.12
CA LEU A 67 2.99 -5.88 -13.27
C LEU A 67 4.52 -6.10 -13.30
N GLY A 68 5.13 -6.71 -12.28
CA GLY A 68 6.57 -7.00 -12.21
C GLY A 68 7.46 -5.76 -12.37
N ASP A 69 8.65 -5.95 -12.95
CA ASP A 69 9.63 -4.87 -13.23
C ASP A 69 9.29 -4.07 -14.52
N ARG A 70 8.02 -4.06 -14.96
CA ARG A 70 7.60 -3.29 -16.14
C ARG A 70 7.69 -1.77 -15.93
N ILE A 71 7.94 -1.34 -14.69
CA ILE A 71 8.23 0.05 -14.34
C ILE A 71 9.62 0.06 -13.67
N PRO A 72 10.61 0.75 -14.25
CA PRO A 72 11.94 0.82 -13.67
C PRO A 72 11.85 1.38 -12.25
N ARG A 73 12.39 0.64 -11.27
CA ARG A 73 12.57 1.16 -9.91
C ARG A 73 13.72 2.16 -9.96
N THR A 74 13.41 3.45 -9.98
CA THR A 74 14.42 4.50 -9.84
C THR A 74 14.97 4.45 -8.41
N THR A 75 16.25 4.11 -8.27
CA THR A 75 17.04 4.28 -7.04
C THR A 75 17.27 5.73 -6.71
#